data_AF-A0A0Q6BLI7-F1
#
_entry.id   AF-A0A0Q6BLI7-F1
#
_cell.length_a   1.000
_cell.length_b   1.000
_cell.length_c   1.000
_cell.angle_alpha   90.00
_cell.angle_beta   90.00
_cell.angle_gamma   90.00
#
_symmetry.space_group_name_H-M   'P 1'
#
loop_
_entity.id
_entity.type
_entity.pdbx_description
1 polymer ?
#
loop_
_entity_poly.entity_id
_entity_poly.type
_entity_poly.pdbx_seq_one_letter_code
_entity_poly.pdbx_strand_id
1 'polypeptide(L)'
;MNSMAASHANGASSTPLAAYASSRRLPEAMPMTAATSPETASSHRSSSARSGMTPGLLVGRPDLSEDAVLGAIVDRMVFEGRDASKAKAVLNAAMAGRPVARAFLRRLVLPLPHSPLQMPIQSILREPSAASEERGSWFSRLSFGR
;
A
#
# COMPACT_ATOMS: atom_id res chain seq x y z
N MET A 1 8.85 9.30 -68.51
CA MET A 1 9.38 8.05 -69.08
C MET A 1 10.83 7.93 -68.64
N ASN A 2 11.12 7.04 -67.70
CA ASN A 2 12.39 6.29 -67.57
C ASN A 2 12.18 5.22 -66.50
N SER A 3 12.44 3.99 -66.92
CA SER A 3 12.16 2.72 -66.26
C SER A 3 13.41 2.20 -65.53
N MET A 4 13.24 1.06 -64.85
CA MET A 4 14.24 0.12 -64.27
C MET A 4 14.43 0.26 -62.76
N ALA A 5 13.81 -0.58 -61.93
CA ALA A 5 14.07 -2.01 -61.68
C ALA A 5 15.42 -2.27 -60.98
N ALA A 6 15.36 -2.62 -59.69
CA ALA A 6 16.40 -3.40 -59.02
C ALA A 6 15.79 -4.11 -57.80
N SER A 7 15.43 -5.37 -58.04
CA SER A 7 15.16 -6.40 -57.06
C SER A 7 16.44 -6.75 -56.31
N HIS A 8 16.42 -6.87 -54.98
CA HIS A 8 17.34 -7.76 -54.27
C HIS A 8 16.65 -8.39 -53.07
N ALA A 9 16.36 -9.69 -53.23
CA ALA A 9 16.16 -10.63 -52.16
C ALA A 9 17.49 -10.85 -51.42
N ASN A 10 17.44 -11.03 -50.10
CA ASN A 10 18.50 -11.70 -49.37
C ASN A 10 17.87 -12.51 -48.23
N GLY A 11 17.65 -13.79 -48.53
CA GLY A 11 17.58 -14.84 -47.53
C GLY A 11 18.99 -15.33 -47.22
N ALA A 12 19.28 -15.51 -45.93
CA ALA A 12 20.39 -16.33 -45.43
C ALA A 12 19.87 -16.94 -44.12
N SER A 13 19.33 -18.17 -44.13
CA SER A 13 20.03 -19.46 -44.07
C SER A 13 20.86 -19.67 -42.80
N SER A 14 20.27 -20.46 -41.90
CA SER A 14 20.83 -21.43 -40.93
C SER A 14 22.35 -21.49 -40.75
N THR A 15 22.77 -21.53 -39.48
CA THR A 15 23.93 -22.31 -39.04
C THR A 15 23.63 -23.10 -37.75
N PRO A 16 24.29 -24.25 -37.55
CA PRO A 16 23.78 -25.37 -36.75
C PRO A 16 24.33 -25.49 -35.31
N LEU A 17 23.56 -26.25 -34.54
CA LEU A 17 23.90 -27.10 -33.39
C LEU A 17 25.42 -27.27 -33.11
N ALA A 18 25.89 -26.72 -31.99
CA ALA A 18 27.16 -27.09 -31.37
C ALA A 18 26.87 -27.96 -30.13
N ALA A 19 27.15 -29.25 -30.27
CA ALA A 19 27.22 -30.20 -29.17
C ALA A 19 28.36 -29.81 -28.23
N TYR A 20 28.07 -29.68 -26.93
CA TYR A 20 29.11 -29.70 -25.91
C TYR A 20 28.89 -30.89 -24.98
N ALA A 21 29.97 -31.64 -24.85
CA ALA A 21 30.05 -32.95 -24.26
C ALA A 21 29.87 -32.92 -22.74
N SER A 22 29.25 -34.00 -22.28
CA SER A 22 29.41 -34.64 -20.97
C SER A 22 30.70 -34.32 -20.24
N SER A 23 30.58 -33.89 -18.99
CA SER A 23 31.49 -34.31 -17.93
C SER A 23 30.72 -34.56 -16.64
N ARG A 24 30.86 -35.80 -16.19
CA ARG A 24 30.30 -36.39 -14.97
C ARG A 24 30.66 -35.54 -13.74
N ARG A 25 29.67 -35.28 -12.90
CA ARG A 25 29.88 -35.04 -11.46
C ARG A 25 28.97 -35.97 -10.67
N LEU A 26 29.58 -36.57 -9.64
CA LEU A 26 29.09 -37.59 -8.72
C LEU A 26 27.79 -37.16 -8.00
N PRO A 27 26.84 -38.07 -7.72
CA PRO A 27 25.77 -37.82 -6.76
C PRO A 27 26.24 -38.22 -5.35
N GLU A 28 26.76 -37.27 -4.58
CA GLU A 28 26.95 -37.47 -3.15
C GLU A 28 26.69 -36.16 -2.41
N ALA A 29 25.44 -35.96 -2.00
CA ALA A 29 25.06 -35.15 -0.84
C ALA A 29 23.57 -35.35 -0.55
N MET A 30 23.28 -35.80 0.65
CA MET A 30 21.93 -35.99 1.19
C MET A 30 21.18 -34.64 1.30
N PRO A 31 19.89 -34.55 0.92
CA PRO A 31 19.06 -33.40 1.26
C PRO A 31 18.33 -33.67 2.59
N MET A 32 18.93 -33.24 3.69
CA MET A 32 18.19 -32.92 4.91
C MET A 32 18.54 -31.51 5.35
N THR A 33 18.01 -30.54 4.62
CA THR A 33 17.79 -29.19 5.14
C THR A 33 16.30 -28.90 5.08
N ALA A 34 15.72 -28.86 6.26
CA ALA A 34 14.35 -28.44 6.48
C ALA A 34 14.13 -27.01 5.96
N ALA A 35 13.10 -26.87 5.13
CA ALA A 35 12.22 -25.71 5.00
C ALA A 35 12.82 -24.33 5.35
N THR A 36 13.53 -23.72 4.40
CA THR A 36 13.58 -22.25 4.30
C THR A 36 12.30 -21.77 3.59
N SER A 37 11.33 -21.33 4.39
CA SER A 37 10.20 -20.50 3.95
C SER A 37 10.71 -19.24 3.24
N PRO A 38 10.12 -18.83 2.10
CA PRO A 38 10.27 -17.48 1.59
C PRO A 38 9.28 -16.57 2.33
N GLU A 39 9.65 -16.11 3.52
CA GLU A 39 8.98 -14.96 4.15
C GLU A 39 9.73 -13.69 3.78
N THR A 40 9.71 -13.33 2.49
CA THR A 40 10.03 -11.97 2.03
C THR A 40 8.80 -11.10 2.26
N ALA A 41 8.52 -10.78 3.52
CA ALA A 41 7.56 -9.76 3.88
C ALA A 41 8.19 -8.81 4.90
N SER A 42 8.45 -7.59 4.42
CA SER A 42 8.42 -6.38 5.24
C SER A 42 9.44 -6.25 6.37
N SER A 43 10.68 -5.91 5.99
CA SER A 43 11.54 -5.10 6.86
C SER A 43 12.15 -3.95 6.09
N HIS A 44 11.30 -3.09 5.55
CA HIS A 44 11.64 -1.67 5.41
C HIS A 44 11.53 -1.02 6.80
N ARG A 45 12.42 -1.41 7.72
CA ARG A 45 12.61 -0.69 8.97
C ARG A 45 13.32 0.62 8.63
N SER A 46 12.49 1.64 8.52
CA SER A 46 12.80 3.05 8.29
C SER A 46 13.95 3.53 9.19
N SER A 47 15.15 3.57 8.63
CA SER A 47 16.34 4.14 9.25
C SER A 47 16.49 5.62 8.87
N SER A 48 15.70 6.49 9.49
CA SER A 48 16.06 7.93 9.55
C SER A 48 15.36 8.63 10.72
N ALA A 49 15.72 8.24 11.93
CA ALA A 49 15.31 8.91 13.15
C ALA A 49 16.21 10.13 13.46
N ARG A 50 16.33 11.11 12.54
CA ARG A 50 17.07 12.37 12.80
C ARG A 50 16.35 13.67 12.44
N SER A 51 15.10 13.58 11.99
CA SER A 51 14.12 14.66 12.09
C SER A 51 12.77 13.96 12.18
N GLY A 52 12.01 14.13 13.28
CA GLY A 52 10.77 13.36 13.52
C GLY A 52 9.66 13.57 12.49
N MET A 53 9.89 14.42 11.48
CA MET A 53 8.93 14.76 10.44
C MET A 53 9.14 13.89 9.20
N THR A 54 8.32 12.86 9.04
CA THR A 54 8.28 12.05 7.81
C THR A 54 7.38 12.72 6.75
N PRO A 55 7.58 12.42 5.45
CA PRO A 55 6.69 12.86 4.37
C PRO A 55 5.22 12.51 4.61
N GLY A 56 4.94 11.31 5.15
CA GLY A 56 3.60 10.90 5.55
C GLY A 56 3.01 11.81 6.64
N LEU A 57 3.81 12.19 7.64
CA LEU A 57 3.36 13.13 8.69
C LEU A 57 3.07 14.53 8.16
N LEU A 58 3.76 15.00 7.10
CA LEU A 58 3.46 16.29 6.47
C LEU A 58 2.06 16.36 5.87
N VAL A 59 1.53 15.23 5.39
CA VAL A 59 0.19 15.13 4.81
C VAL A 59 -0.84 14.57 5.80
N GLY A 60 -0.47 14.40 7.07
CA GLY A 60 -1.37 13.85 8.10
C GLY A 60 -1.64 12.36 7.99
N ARG A 61 -0.79 11.62 7.25
CA ARG A 61 -0.93 10.18 6.99
C ARG A 61 0.38 9.46 7.32
N PRO A 62 0.62 9.12 8.61
CA PRO A 62 1.85 8.46 9.04
C PRO A 62 2.04 7.06 8.45
N ASP A 63 0.97 6.45 7.93
CA ASP A 63 0.96 5.16 7.25
C ASP A 63 1.58 5.22 5.83
N LEU A 64 1.70 6.41 5.23
CA LEU A 64 2.25 6.55 3.88
C LEU A 64 3.78 6.55 3.88
N SER A 65 4.35 5.75 2.99
CA SER A 65 5.77 5.79 2.66
C SER A 65 6.12 7.05 1.86
N GLU A 66 7.41 7.42 1.87
CA GLU A 66 7.91 8.53 1.08
C GLU A 66 7.63 8.36 -0.42
N ASP A 67 7.84 7.15 -0.94
CA ASP A 67 7.61 6.83 -2.36
C ASP A 67 6.14 7.00 -2.76
N ALA A 68 5.20 6.61 -1.88
CA ALA A 68 3.77 6.79 -2.14
C ALA A 68 3.38 8.28 -2.20
N VAL A 69 3.97 9.11 -1.33
CA VAL A 69 3.76 10.56 -1.35
C VAL A 69 4.38 11.18 -2.61
N LEU A 70 5.57 10.73 -3.02
CA LEU A 70 6.21 11.18 -4.26
C LEU A 70 5.38 10.82 -5.50
N GLY A 71 4.86 9.59 -5.57
CA GLY A 71 3.95 9.17 -6.65
C GLY A 71 2.73 10.08 -6.74
N ALA A 72 2.07 10.34 -5.62
CA ALA A 72 0.92 11.24 -5.58
C ALA A 72 1.26 12.68 -6.03
N ILE A 73 2.46 13.18 -5.67
CA ILE A 73 2.95 14.50 -6.13
C ILE A 73 3.13 14.48 -7.65
N VAL A 74 3.77 13.45 -8.20
CA VAL A 74 3.98 13.31 -9.65
C VAL A 74 2.65 13.31 -10.38
N ASP A 75 1.70 12.48 -9.96
CA ASP A 75 0.37 12.38 -10.58
C ASP A 75 -0.35 13.73 -10.57
N ARG A 76 -0.27 14.44 -9.44
CA ARG A 76 -0.86 15.77 -9.32
C ARG A 76 -0.19 16.80 -10.21
N MET A 77 1.15 16.77 -10.31
CA MET A 77 1.90 17.67 -11.17
C MET A 77 1.54 17.44 -12.64
N VAL A 78 1.46 16.19 -13.07
CA VAL A 78 1.02 15.81 -14.42
C VAL A 78 -0.40 16.30 -14.68
N PHE A 79 -1.32 16.10 -13.73
CA PHE A 79 -2.70 16.59 -13.83
C PHE A 79 -2.79 18.12 -13.98
N GLU A 80 -1.93 18.87 -13.29
CA GLU A 80 -1.85 20.34 -13.39
C GLU A 80 -1.01 20.83 -14.58
N GLY A 81 -0.51 19.95 -15.45
CA GLY A 81 0.34 20.30 -16.60
C GLY A 81 1.73 20.82 -16.20
N ARG A 82 2.24 20.41 -15.03
CA ARG A 82 3.56 20.80 -14.50
C ARG A 82 4.59 19.69 -14.70
N ASP A 83 5.85 20.07 -14.64
CA ASP A 83 6.99 19.16 -14.80
C ASP A 83 7.15 18.20 -13.60
N ALA A 84 6.85 16.92 -13.83
CA ALA A 84 6.94 15.84 -12.85
C ALA A 84 8.35 15.66 -12.25
N SER A 85 9.40 16.04 -12.97
CA SER A 85 10.80 15.91 -12.53
C SER A 85 11.09 16.71 -11.25
N LYS A 86 10.27 17.74 -10.98
CA LYS A 86 10.40 18.62 -9.81
C LYS A 86 9.70 18.08 -8.56
N ALA A 87 9.06 16.91 -8.61
CA ALA A 87 8.32 16.35 -7.47
C ALA A 87 9.17 16.26 -6.19
N LYS A 88 10.42 15.77 -6.31
CA LYS A 88 11.34 15.69 -5.17
C LYS A 88 11.72 17.05 -4.60
N ALA A 89 11.86 18.06 -5.45
CA ALA A 89 12.13 19.44 -5.01
C ALA A 89 10.92 20.05 -4.27
N VAL A 90 9.70 19.75 -4.72
CA VAL A 90 8.46 20.16 -4.03
C VAL A 90 8.35 19.51 -2.65
N LEU A 91 8.65 18.21 -2.56
CA LEU A 91 8.66 17.50 -1.28
C LEU A 91 9.68 18.11 -0.30
N ASN A 92 10.92 18.31 -0.75
CA ASN A 92 11.97 18.94 0.06
C ASN A 92 11.58 20.37 0.49
N ALA A 93 10.97 21.15 -0.39
CA ALA A 93 10.48 22.49 -0.07
C ALA A 93 9.36 22.46 0.99
N ALA A 94 8.49 21.46 0.95
CA ALA A 94 7.44 21.28 1.94
C ALA A 94 8.00 20.84 3.31
N MET A 95 9.02 19.98 3.32
CA MET A 95 9.78 19.61 4.52
C MET A 95 10.48 20.82 5.13
N ALA A 96 11.04 21.71 4.29
CA ALA A 96 11.62 22.98 4.72
C ALA A 96 10.57 24.02 5.20
N GLY A 97 9.27 23.69 5.17
CA GLY A 97 8.21 24.55 5.70
C GLY A 97 7.69 25.60 4.72
N ARG A 98 8.04 25.54 3.43
CA ARG A 98 7.57 26.54 2.45
C ARG A 98 6.03 26.47 2.30
N PRO A 99 5.30 27.59 2.45
CA PRO A 99 3.84 27.58 2.52
C PRO A 99 3.20 27.15 1.20
N VAL A 100 3.78 27.54 0.07
CA VAL A 100 3.28 27.18 -1.27
C VAL A 100 3.37 25.66 -1.51
N ALA A 101 4.50 25.05 -1.12
CA ALA A 101 4.69 23.61 -1.25
C ALA A 101 3.73 22.84 -0.33
N ARG A 102 3.54 23.31 0.91
CA ARG A 102 2.55 22.74 1.84
C ARG A 102 1.11 22.87 1.33
N ALA A 103 0.75 24.02 0.76
CA ALA A 103 -0.57 24.22 0.16
C ALA A 103 -0.80 23.27 -1.03
N PHE A 104 0.24 22.99 -1.82
CA PHE A 104 0.19 21.98 -2.88
C PHE A 104 -0.05 20.57 -2.33
N LEU A 105 0.69 20.16 -1.28
CA LEU A 105 0.52 18.83 -0.67
C LEU A 105 -0.91 18.58 -0.14
N ARG A 106 -1.61 19.63 0.32
CA ARG A 106 -3.02 19.53 0.79
C ARG A 106 -4.02 19.19 -0.32
N ARG A 107 -3.62 19.30 -1.59
CA ARG A 107 -4.48 19.03 -2.76
C ARG A 107 -4.19 17.67 -3.41
N LEU A 108 -3.28 16.90 -2.82
CA LEU A 108 -2.95 15.57 -3.31
C LEU A 108 -4.13 14.62 -3.10
N VAL A 109 -4.33 13.76 -4.09
CA VAL A 109 -5.20 12.60 -3.96
C VAL A 109 -4.33 11.47 -3.43
N LEU A 110 -4.63 11.01 -2.21
CA LEU A 110 -3.87 9.97 -1.53
C LEU A 110 -4.63 8.65 -1.57
N PRO A 111 -3.93 7.50 -1.55
CA PRO A 111 -4.57 6.21 -1.47
C PRO A 111 -5.36 6.05 -0.15
N LEU A 112 -6.32 5.12 -0.17
CA LEU A 112 -7.18 4.88 0.98
C LEU A 112 -6.35 4.53 2.23
N PRO A 113 -6.80 4.94 3.44
CA PRO A 113 -6.14 4.55 4.68
C PRO A 113 -6.19 3.05 4.91
N HIS A 114 -5.02 2.47 5.20
CA HIS A 114 -4.90 1.09 5.67
C HIS A 114 -4.87 0.99 7.20
N SER A 115 -4.96 2.12 7.92
CA SER A 115 -4.95 2.09 9.38
C SER A 115 -6.20 1.37 9.90
N PRO A 116 -6.06 0.40 10.80
CA PRO A 116 -7.21 -0.24 11.43
C PRO A 116 -8.02 0.83 12.18
N LEU A 117 -9.34 0.83 11.96
CA LEU A 117 -10.24 1.72 12.67
C LEU A 117 -10.19 1.36 14.17
N GLN A 118 -9.68 2.26 15.01
CA GLN A 118 -9.79 2.09 16.46
C GLN A 118 -11.25 2.28 16.86
N MET A 119 -11.97 1.16 16.94
CA MET A 119 -13.31 1.14 17.53
C MET A 119 -13.16 1.15 19.05
N PRO A 120 -13.70 2.15 19.76
CA PRO A 120 -13.74 2.11 21.21
C PRO A 120 -14.56 0.88 21.65
N ILE A 121 -14.07 0.16 22.65
CA ILE A 121 -14.77 -0.99 23.21
C ILE A 121 -16.03 -0.46 23.91
N GLN A 122 -17.20 -0.75 23.34
CA GLN A 122 -18.47 -0.50 24.01
C GLN A 122 -18.74 -1.68 24.96
N SER A 123 -18.82 -1.40 26.26
CA SER A 123 -19.28 -2.40 27.22
C SER A 123 -20.76 -2.70 26.93
N ILE A 124 -21.06 -3.95 26.58
CA ILE A 124 -22.44 -4.41 26.49
C ILE A 124 -22.94 -4.53 27.93
N LEU A 125 -23.66 -3.50 28.40
CA LEU A 125 -24.44 -3.62 29.64
C LEU A 125 -25.49 -4.69 29.39
N ARG A 126 -25.26 -5.90 29.90
CA ARG A 126 -26.30 -6.92 29.97
C ARG A 126 -27.31 -6.43 30.99
N GLU A 127 -28.45 -5.96 30.52
CA GLU A 127 -29.60 -5.79 31.41
C GLU A 127 -29.91 -7.16 32.02
N PRO A 128 -30.05 -7.28 33.35
CA PRO A 128 -30.56 -8.50 33.93
C PRO A 128 -31.95 -8.72 33.34
N SER A 129 -32.13 -9.80 32.57
CA SER A 129 -33.46 -10.24 32.16
C SER A 129 -34.23 -10.45 33.46
N ALA A 130 -35.10 -9.50 33.79
CA ALA A 130 -35.97 -9.62 34.94
C ALA A 130 -36.63 -11.00 34.85
N ALA A 131 -36.44 -11.74 35.92
CA ALA A 131 -36.92 -13.08 36.10
C ALA A 131 -38.34 -13.21 35.53
N SER A 132 -38.54 -14.29 34.80
CA SER A 132 -39.83 -14.96 34.72
C SER A 132 -40.27 -15.25 36.14
N GLU A 133 -40.93 -14.31 36.80
CA GLU A 133 -41.69 -14.56 38.01
C GLU A 133 -42.76 -13.48 38.18
N GLU A 134 -43.98 -13.99 38.06
CA GLU A 134 -45.20 -13.49 38.64
C GLU A 134 -45.88 -12.29 37.97
N ARG A 135 -46.91 -12.67 37.21
CA ARG A 135 -48.24 -12.04 37.19
C ARG A 135 -48.67 -11.51 38.58
N GLY A 136 -48.09 -10.40 39.02
CA GLY A 136 -48.52 -9.64 40.19
C GLY A 136 -49.40 -8.47 39.76
N SER A 137 -50.67 -8.77 39.53
CA SER A 137 -51.78 -7.85 39.26
C SER A 137 -51.64 -6.46 39.90
N TRP A 138 -51.25 -5.47 39.11
CA TRP A 138 -51.39 -4.04 39.46
C TRP A 138 -52.86 -3.60 39.48
N PHE A 139 -53.78 -4.42 38.95
CA PHE A 139 -55.23 -4.19 38.99
C PHE A 139 -55.86 -4.42 40.36
N SER A 140 -55.14 -5.03 41.32
CA SER A 140 -55.70 -5.30 42.66
C SER A 140 -55.63 -4.11 43.61
N ARG A 141 -55.15 -2.93 43.18
CA ARG A 141 -54.96 -1.74 44.03
C ARG A 141 -56.05 -0.67 43.92
N LEU A 142 -57.18 -0.96 43.25
CA LEU A 142 -58.26 0.01 42.99
C LEU A 142 -59.59 -0.30 43.69
N SER A 143 -59.68 -1.27 44.60
CA SER A 143 -60.92 -1.57 45.34
C SER A 143 -60.88 -1.05 46.77
N PHE A 144 -61.15 0.24 46.99
CA PHE A 144 -61.66 0.73 48.27
C PHE A 144 -62.53 1.99 48.08
N GLY A 145 -63.81 1.89 48.47
CA GLY A 145 -64.57 3.04 48.95
C GLY A 145 -65.90 3.34 48.25
N ARG A 146 -66.98 2.62 48.60
CA ARG A 146 -68.34 3.16 48.75
C ARG A 146 -69.00 2.55 49.97
#